data_AF-A0A6B1KHY6-F1
#
_entry.id   AF-A0A6B1KHY6-F1
#
_cell.length_a   1.000
_cell.length_b   1.000
_cell.length_c   1.000
_cell.angle_alpha   90.00
_cell.angle_beta   90.00
_cell.angle_gamma   90.00
#
_symmetry.space_group_name_H-M   'P 1'
#
loop_
_entity.id
_entity.type
_entity.pdbx_description
1 polymer ?
#
loop_
_entity_poly.entity_id
_entity_poly.type
_entity_poly.pdbx_seq_one_letter_code
_entity_poly.pdbx_strand_id
1 'polypeptide(L)'
;MTATRMELRTDVAEKRVLDLAESVYRHAALNNAFYDLWQSTELPADQVETVARNFYAQVSPTVNRLALVFLRMSPDDLVARAETIENLNDEMGGGDPKKVHTVLLKSFFSALLSRIRGRQVDFDDIDPTVLPATQRLVDEGAKLFGHENVKVGCGALLAQEWHAYAQLVRLYEGARNYMHHFALEEFHEHCEFFYLHIGATEKEHKLHAVSSSAALCRTEEDLAALEQGFTGYLDLLAGFWNELADAVSAEPRP
;
A
#
# COMPACT_ATOMS: atom_id res chain seq x y z
N MET A 1 -15.98 -41.94 6.42
CA MET A 1 -14.60 -41.78 6.94
C MET A 1 -14.24 -40.33 6.80
N THR A 2 -14.37 -39.55 7.87
CA THR A 2 -13.97 -38.14 7.91
C THR A 2 -12.45 -38.12 7.92
N ALA A 3 -11.82 -37.61 6.86
CA ALA A 3 -10.39 -37.36 6.86
C ALA A 3 -10.08 -36.39 8.02
N THR A 4 -9.27 -36.83 8.98
CA THR A 4 -8.80 -35.98 10.07
C THR A 4 -7.95 -34.88 9.43
N ARG A 5 -8.52 -33.68 9.35
CA ARG A 5 -7.84 -32.48 8.86
C ARG A 5 -6.67 -32.22 9.81
N MET A 6 -5.44 -32.30 9.31
CA MET A 6 -4.25 -32.17 10.13
C MET A 6 -4.11 -30.70 10.53
N GLU A 7 -4.23 -30.42 11.83
CA GLU A 7 -4.05 -29.07 12.37
C GLU A 7 -2.57 -28.69 12.38
N LEU A 8 -2.28 -27.45 11.96
CA LEU A 8 -0.97 -26.85 12.03
C LEU A 8 -0.69 -26.34 13.43
N ARG A 9 0.54 -26.53 13.90
CA ARG A 9 1.01 -25.84 15.09
C ARG A 9 1.20 -24.35 14.80
N THR A 10 0.87 -23.50 15.77
CA THR A 10 0.94 -22.04 15.64
C THR A 10 2.33 -21.54 15.25
N ASP A 11 3.40 -22.10 15.82
CA ASP A 11 4.78 -21.72 15.51
C ASP A 11 5.18 -22.03 14.06
N VAL A 12 4.65 -23.12 13.51
CA VAL A 12 4.85 -23.50 12.11
C VAL A 12 4.07 -22.59 11.17
N ALA A 13 2.82 -22.27 11.51
CA ALA A 13 2.00 -21.34 10.74
C ALA A 13 2.63 -19.95 10.70
N GLU A 14 3.04 -19.40 11.85
CA GLU A 14 3.68 -18.08 11.95
C GLU A 14 4.95 -17.99 11.12
N LYS A 15 5.83 -18.99 11.20
CA LYS A 15 7.03 -19.05 10.36
C LYS A 15 6.69 -19.04 8.87
N ARG A 16 5.70 -19.83 8.43
CA ARG A 16 5.33 -19.89 7.01
C ARG A 16 4.69 -18.60 6.51
N VAL A 17 3.86 -17.97 7.34
CA VAL A 17 3.28 -16.64 7.05
C VAL A 17 4.38 -15.59 6.95
N LEU A 18 5.36 -15.62 7.84
CA LEU A 18 6.52 -14.73 7.77
C LEU A 18 7.34 -14.97 6.49
N ASP A 19 7.67 -16.23 6.18
CA ASP A 19 8.41 -16.59 4.96
C ASP A 19 7.66 -16.11 3.69
N LEU A 20 6.33 -16.23 3.68
CA LEU A 20 5.47 -15.70 2.61
C LEU A 20 5.55 -14.16 2.56
N ALA A 21 5.43 -13.48 3.70
CA ALA A 21 5.44 -12.03 3.76
C ALA A 21 6.79 -11.44 3.30
N GLU A 22 7.91 -12.03 3.72
CA GLU A 22 9.26 -11.66 3.27
C GLU A 22 9.48 -11.86 1.77
N SER A 23 8.69 -12.70 1.10
CA SER A 23 8.79 -12.88 -0.35
C SER A 23 8.49 -11.60 -1.13
N VAL A 24 7.80 -10.63 -0.52
CA VAL A 24 7.50 -9.32 -1.13
C VAL A 24 8.75 -8.62 -1.65
N TYR A 25 9.87 -8.74 -0.95
CA TYR A 25 11.14 -8.07 -1.30
C TYR A 25 11.76 -8.59 -2.60
N ARG A 26 11.34 -9.78 -3.06
CA ARG A 26 11.76 -10.38 -4.33
C ARG A 26 10.71 -10.21 -5.42
N HIS A 27 9.52 -9.68 -5.10
CA HIS A 27 8.42 -9.53 -6.04
C HIS A 27 8.60 -8.31 -6.97
N ALA A 28 8.01 -8.38 -8.17
CA ALA A 28 8.01 -7.28 -9.15
C ALA A 28 7.28 -6.03 -8.63
N ALA A 29 6.41 -6.18 -7.63
CA ALA A 29 5.76 -5.07 -6.95
C ALA A 29 6.75 -4.10 -6.25
N LEU A 30 7.95 -4.56 -5.89
CA LEU A 30 9.02 -3.73 -5.32
C LEU A 30 10.27 -3.62 -6.21
N ASN A 31 10.43 -4.54 -7.16
CA ASN A 31 11.54 -4.57 -8.10
C ASN A 31 11.01 -4.26 -9.50
N ASN A 32 10.86 -2.96 -9.81
CA ASN A 32 10.33 -2.48 -11.07
C ASN A 32 11.01 -1.18 -11.51
N ALA A 33 10.88 -0.88 -12.81
CA ALA A 33 11.51 0.25 -13.46
C ALA A 33 11.02 1.62 -12.97
N PHE A 34 9.80 1.71 -12.41
CA PHE A 34 9.29 2.96 -11.87
C PHE A 34 10.18 3.45 -10.72
N TYR A 35 10.50 2.58 -9.75
CA TYR A 35 11.34 2.98 -8.62
C TYR A 35 12.75 3.36 -9.05
N ASP A 36 13.33 2.65 -10.00
CA ASP A 36 14.66 2.96 -10.53
C ASP A 36 14.68 4.35 -11.19
N LEU A 37 13.65 4.68 -11.97
CA LEU A 37 13.49 5.99 -12.59
C LEU A 37 13.24 7.08 -11.53
N TRP A 38 12.24 6.88 -10.67
CA TRP A 38 11.82 7.86 -9.64
C TRP A 38 12.96 8.24 -8.70
N GLN A 39 13.83 7.29 -8.36
CA GLN A 39 14.97 7.53 -7.47
C GLN A 39 16.18 8.14 -8.19
N SER A 40 16.35 7.89 -9.49
CA SER A 40 17.56 8.32 -10.21
C SER A 40 17.48 9.74 -10.75
N THR A 41 16.28 10.28 -10.98
CA THR A 41 16.12 11.60 -11.57
C THR A 41 14.86 12.29 -11.10
N GLU A 42 14.87 13.61 -11.25
CA GLU A 42 13.65 14.41 -11.20
C GLU A 42 12.80 14.17 -12.47
N LEU A 43 11.51 13.88 -12.29
CA LEU A 43 10.52 13.82 -13.37
C LEU A 43 9.90 15.22 -13.62
N PRO A 44 9.60 15.58 -14.88
CA PRO A 44 8.82 16.76 -15.22
C PRO A 44 7.43 16.78 -14.58
N ALA A 45 6.85 17.97 -14.42
CA ALA A 45 5.58 18.17 -13.73
C ALA A 45 4.43 17.28 -14.22
N ASP A 46 4.31 17.05 -15.53
CA ASP A 46 3.20 16.25 -16.10
C ASP A 46 3.35 14.75 -15.80
N GLN A 47 4.60 14.28 -15.68
CA GLN A 47 4.89 12.93 -15.24
C GLN A 47 4.64 12.81 -13.74
N VAL A 48 5.02 13.81 -12.93
CA VAL A 48 4.68 13.86 -11.49
C VAL A 48 3.17 13.89 -11.27
N GLU A 49 2.41 14.63 -12.08
CA GLU A 49 0.94 14.65 -12.01
C GLU A 49 0.36 13.27 -12.33
N THR A 50 0.98 12.53 -13.26
CA THR A 50 0.63 11.15 -13.57
C THR A 50 0.89 10.21 -12.40
N VAL A 51 2.03 10.34 -11.72
CA VAL A 51 2.32 9.62 -10.47
C VAL A 51 1.27 9.97 -9.40
N ALA A 52 1.02 11.25 -9.20
CA ALA A 52 0.16 11.79 -8.16
C ALA A 52 -1.25 11.19 -8.20
N ARG A 53 -1.94 11.27 -9.35
CA ARG A 53 -3.31 10.76 -9.50
C ARG A 53 -3.40 9.24 -9.39
N ASN A 54 -2.44 8.52 -9.97
CA ASN A 54 -2.45 7.06 -9.96
C ASN A 54 -2.12 6.50 -8.57
N PHE A 55 -1.11 7.05 -7.91
CA PHE A 55 -0.75 6.66 -6.55
C PHE A 55 -1.85 7.00 -5.56
N TYR A 56 -2.44 8.20 -5.64
CA TYR A 56 -3.58 8.57 -4.80
C TYR A 56 -4.78 7.62 -5.01
N ALA A 57 -5.12 7.29 -6.25
CA ALA A 57 -6.21 6.36 -6.53
C ALA A 57 -5.92 4.94 -6.00
N GLN A 58 -4.65 4.52 -5.99
CA GLN A 58 -4.22 3.24 -5.43
C GLN A 58 -4.35 3.19 -3.89
N VAL A 59 -4.01 4.28 -3.18
CA VAL A 59 -4.04 4.33 -1.71
C VAL A 59 -5.37 4.79 -1.11
N SER A 60 -6.16 5.60 -1.81
CA SER A 60 -7.41 6.14 -1.26
C SER A 60 -8.44 5.09 -0.79
N PRO A 61 -8.49 3.86 -1.35
CA PRO A 61 -9.35 2.81 -0.84
C PRO A 61 -8.84 2.06 0.40
N THR A 62 -7.65 2.35 0.94
CA THR A 62 -7.05 1.58 2.05
C THR A 62 -7.97 1.43 3.26
N VAL A 63 -8.62 2.50 3.72
CA VAL A 63 -9.59 2.44 4.83
C VAL A 63 -10.76 1.51 4.52
N ASN A 64 -11.26 1.53 3.28
CA ASN A 64 -12.34 0.64 2.86
C ASN A 64 -11.87 -0.83 2.80
N ARG A 65 -10.66 -1.07 2.32
CA ARG A 65 -10.03 -2.40 2.27
C ARG A 65 -9.89 -2.99 3.67
N LEU A 66 -9.37 -2.22 4.63
CA LEU A 66 -9.25 -2.62 6.04
C LEU A 66 -10.63 -2.95 6.65
N ALA A 67 -11.62 -2.07 6.42
CA ALA A 67 -12.98 -2.28 6.91
C ALA A 67 -13.62 -3.55 6.32
N LEU A 68 -13.41 -3.84 5.03
CA LEU A 68 -13.92 -5.04 4.38
C LEU A 68 -13.39 -6.31 5.05
N VAL A 69 -12.08 -6.39 5.30
CA VAL A 69 -11.49 -7.57 5.96
C VAL A 69 -12.00 -7.69 7.40
N PHE A 70 -12.03 -6.60 8.16
CA PHE A 70 -12.54 -6.58 9.53
C PHE A 70 -13.98 -7.11 9.64
N LEU A 71 -14.84 -6.74 8.69
CA LEU A 71 -16.24 -7.19 8.66
C LEU A 71 -16.38 -8.69 8.32
N ARG A 72 -15.35 -9.31 7.74
CA ARG A 72 -15.33 -10.75 7.42
C ARG A 72 -14.73 -11.61 8.53
N MET A 73 -14.01 -11.03 9.48
CA MET A 73 -13.45 -11.74 10.62
C MET A 73 -14.54 -12.22 11.59
N SER A 74 -14.36 -13.39 12.19
CA SER A 74 -15.24 -13.88 13.26
C SER A 74 -15.18 -12.93 14.47
N PRO A 75 -16.27 -12.70 15.22
CA PRO A 75 -16.22 -11.95 16.48
C PRO A 75 -15.18 -12.48 17.48
N ASP A 76 -14.84 -13.77 17.39
CA ASP A 76 -13.86 -14.43 18.26
C ASP A 76 -12.39 -14.21 17.82
N ASP A 77 -12.15 -13.65 16.63
CA ASP A 77 -10.80 -13.36 16.11
C ASP A 77 -10.25 -12.05 16.72
N LEU A 78 -10.30 -11.93 18.05
CA LEU A 78 -10.10 -10.67 18.77
C LEU A 78 -8.76 -10.00 18.49
N VAL A 79 -7.67 -10.77 18.34
CA VAL A 79 -6.34 -10.24 18.02
C VAL A 79 -6.34 -9.57 16.64
N ALA A 80 -6.76 -10.31 15.61
CA ALA A 80 -6.84 -9.80 14.24
C ALA A 80 -7.78 -8.59 14.10
N ARG A 81 -8.90 -8.62 14.83
CA ARG A 81 -9.83 -7.49 14.87
C ARG A 81 -9.25 -6.26 15.55
N ALA A 82 -8.54 -6.43 16.67
CA ALA A 82 -7.91 -5.34 17.40
C ALA A 82 -6.80 -4.66 16.57
N GLU A 83 -5.94 -5.46 15.95
CA GLU A 83 -4.86 -4.93 15.10
C GLU A 83 -5.42 -4.25 13.83
N THR A 84 -6.47 -4.81 13.21
CA THR A 84 -7.09 -4.18 12.03
C THR A 84 -7.76 -2.85 12.37
N ILE A 85 -8.37 -2.71 13.56
CA ILE A 85 -9.00 -1.44 13.95
C ILE A 85 -7.97 -0.38 14.35
N GLU A 86 -6.83 -0.79 14.92
CA GLU A 86 -5.69 0.11 15.18
C GLU A 86 -5.14 0.67 13.87
N ASN A 87 -4.87 -0.20 12.89
CA ASN A 87 -4.45 0.24 11.56
C ASN A 87 -5.46 1.19 10.90
N LEU A 88 -6.76 0.86 10.96
CA LEU A 88 -7.82 1.75 10.45
C LEU A 88 -7.82 3.12 11.15
N ASN A 89 -7.61 3.15 12.46
CA ASN A 89 -7.52 4.40 13.23
C ASN A 89 -6.32 5.25 12.80
N ASP A 90 -5.17 4.61 12.56
CA ASP A 90 -3.95 5.28 12.13
C ASP A 90 -4.10 5.87 10.72
N GLU A 91 -4.65 5.11 9.77
CA GLU A 91 -4.99 5.60 8.42
C GLU A 91 -5.96 6.81 8.44
N MET A 92 -6.83 6.84 9.46
CA MET A 92 -7.76 7.94 9.73
C MET A 92 -7.16 9.07 10.58
N GLY A 93 -5.83 9.10 10.75
CA GLY A 93 -5.12 10.17 11.44
C GLY A 93 -5.38 10.22 12.95
N GLY A 94 -5.70 9.08 13.56
CA GLY A 94 -6.10 9.01 14.98
C GLY A 94 -7.39 9.80 15.28
N GLY A 95 -8.24 10.00 14.28
CA GLY A 95 -9.46 10.79 14.38
C GLY A 95 -9.30 12.29 14.12
N ASP A 96 -8.09 12.79 13.78
CA ASP A 96 -7.92 14.15 13.26
C ASP A 96 -8.06 14.16 11.72
N PRO A 97 -9.11 14.79 11.16
CA PRO A 97 -9.32 14.86 9.72
C PRO A 97 -8.15 15.47 8.93
N LYS A 98 -7.31 16.30 9.57
CA LYS A 98 -6.14 16.91 8.92
C LYS A 98 -4.95 15.95 8.82
N LYS A 99 -4.96 14.89 9.62
CA LYS A 99 -3.91 13.86 9.69
C LYS A 99 -4.29 12.57 8.97
N VAL A 100 -5.49 12.50 8.39
CA VAL A 100 -5.88 11.40 7.51
C VAL A 100 -4.85 11.27 6.39
N HIS A 101 -4.36 10.05 6.16
CA HIS A 101 -3.21 9.80 5.28
C HIS A 101 -3.45 10.32 3.86
N THR A 102 -4.66 10.17 3.33
CA THR A 102 -5.02 10.68 2.00
C THR A 102 -5.02 12.21 1.91
N VAL A 103 -5.31 12.92 3.01
CA VAL A 103 -5.22 14.39 3.09
C VAL A 103 -3.76 14.83 3.06
N LEU A 104 -2.91 14.17 3.83
CA LEU A 104 -1.46 14.44 3.84
C LEU A 104 -0.84 14.17 2.46
N LEU A 105 -1.23 13.08 1.80
CA LEU A 105 -0.75 12.74 0.47
C LEU A 105 -1.16 13.77 -0.59
N LYS A 106 -2.42 14.24 -0.58
CA LYS A 106 -2.86 15.34 -1.44
C LYS A 106 -2.03 16.59 -1.19
N SER A 107 -1.82 16.95 0.08
CA SER A 107 -1.03 18.12 0.45
C SER A 107 0.39 18.05 -0.09
N PHE A 108 1.05 16.88 0.02
CA PHE A 108 2.37 16.65 -0.55
C PHE A 108 2.40 16.88 -2.07
N PHE A 109 1.49 16.25 -2.82
CA PHE A 109 1.48 16.40 -4.28
C PHE A 109 1.08 17.80 -4.76
N SER A 110 0.14 18.47 -4.07
CA SER A 110 -0.19 19.89 -4.35
C SER A 110 1.04 20.78 -4.20
N ALA A 111 1.78 20.63 -3.10
CA ALA A 111 2.99 21.41 -2.83
C ALA A 111 4.08 21.13 -3.87
N LEU A 112 4.34 19.84 -4.14
CA LEU A 112 5.33 19.40 -5.11
C LEU A 112 5.05 19.94 -6.51
N LEU A 113 3.84 19.71 -7.03
CA LEU A 113 3.44 20.20 -8.35
C LEU A 113 3.47 21.72 -8.42
N SER A 114 3.08 22.40 -7.35
CA SER A 114 3.13 23.87 -7.30
C SER A 114 4.55 24.40 -7.45
N ARG A 115 5.52 23.75 -6.80
CA ARG A 115 6.93 24.13 -6.87
C ARG A 115 7.52 23.87 -8.25
N ILE A 116 7.33 22.67 -8.80
CA ILE A 116 7.86 22.32 -10.13
C ILE A 116 7.25 23.22 -11.23
N ARG A 117 5.96 23.57 -11.12
CA ARG A 117 5.27 24.42 -12.12
C ARG A 117 5.44 25.92 -11.90
N GLY A 118 5.97 26.35 -10.75
CA GLY A 118 6.11 27.78 -10.40
C GLY A 118 4.77 28.53 -10.23
N ARG A 119 3.66 27.81 -10.00
CA ARG A 119 2.33 28.37 -9.74
C ARG A 119 1.57 27.46 -8.78
N GLN A 120 0.59 28.01 -8.05
CA GLN A 120 -0.25 27.19 -7.19
C GLN A 120 -1.03 26.14 -7.99
N VAL A 121 -1.04 24.92 -7.47
CA VAL A 121 -1.78 23.74 -7.96
C VAL A 121 -2.54 23.16 -6.78
N ASP A 122 -3.84 23.00 -6.93
CA ASP A 122 -4.65 22.16 -6.05
C ASP A 122 -4.71 20.76 -6.63
N PHE A 123 -4.57 19.73 -5.79
CA PHE A 123 -4.68 18.34 -6.21
C PHE A 123 -6.06 18.06 -6.80
N ASP A 124 -7.11 18.67 -6.25
CA ASP A 124 -8.47 18.43 -6.73
C ASP A 124 -8.75 19.05 -8.11
N ASP A 125 -7.84 19.90 -8.62
CA ASP A 125 -7.92 20.51 -9.94
C ASP A 125 -7.14 19.73 -11.03
N ILE A 126 -6.40 18.68 -10.68
CA ILE A 126 -5.67 17.85 -11.68
C ILE A 126 -6.63 16.88 -12.38
N ASP A 127 -6.26 16.40 -13.57
CA ASP A 127 -7.08 15.40 -14.29
C ASP A 127 -7.21 14.12 -13.44
N PRO A 128 -8.44 13.70 -13.08
CA PRO A 128 -8.64 12.51 -12.26
C PRO A 128 -8.48 11.20 -13.05
N THR A 129 -8.23 11.25 -14.36
CA THR A 129 -8.10 10.07 -15.21
C THR A 129 -6.89 9.22 -14.84
N VAL A 130 -7.16 8.01 -14.34
CA VAL A 130 -6.15 7.03 -13.97
C VAL A 130 -5.87 6.01 -15.07
N LEU A 131 -4.74 5.33 -14.95
CA LEU A 131 -4.35 4.25 -15.84
C LEU A 131 -5.28 3.03 -15.67
N PRO A 132 -5.52 2.26 -16.74
CA PRO A 132 -6.24 0.98 -16.65
C PRO A 132 -5.74 0.04 -15.55
N ALA A 133 -4.42 -0.10 -15.33
CA ALA A 133 -3.90 -0.93 -14.22
C ALA A 133 -4.31 -0.40 -12.85
N THR A 134 -4.34 0.92 -12.67
CA THR A 134 -4.76 1.54 -11.41
C THR A 134 -6.23 1.22 -11.13
N GLN A 135 -7.10 1.37 -12.14
CA GLN A 135 -8.51 1.01 -11.99
C GLN A 135 -8.68 -0.48 -11.69
N ARG A 136 -7.95 -1.37 -12.39
CA ARG A 136 -7.95 -2.81 -12.10
C ARG A 136 -7.50 -3.12 -10.67
N LEU A 137 -6.44 -2.48 -10.18
CA LEU A 137 -5.95 -2.65 -8.80
C LEU A 137 -7.01 -2.21 -7.77
N VAL A 138 -7.73 -1.13 -8.03
CA VAL A 138 -8.83 -0.67 -7.16
C VAL A 138 -9.96 -1.70 -7.15
N ASP A 139 -10.46 -2.08 -8.32
CA ASP A 139 -11.66 -2.92 -8.47
C ASP A 139 -11.41 -4.37 -8.03
N GLU A 140 -10.33 -4.98 -8.53
CA GLU A 140 -9.97 -6.36 -8.18
C GLU A 140 -9.41 -6.45 -6.76
N GLY A 141 -8.73 -5.40 -6.29
CA GLY A 141 -8.34 -5.27 -4.89
C GLY A 141 -9.56 -5.34 -3.98
N ALA A 142 -10.60 -4.55 -4.23
CA ALA A 142 -11.82 -4.58 -3.41
C ALA A 142 -12.44 -6.00 -3.31
N LYS A 143 -12.36 -6.80 -4.38
CA LYS A 143 -12.83 -8.20 -4.37
C LYS A 143 -11.97 -9.11 -3.50
N LEU A 144 -10.64 -8.95 -3.53
CA LEU A 144 -9.72 -9.72 -2.67
C LEU A 144 -9.95 -9.42 -1.19
N PHE A 145 -10.01 -8.14 -0.82
CA PHE A 145 -10.21 -7.72 0.57
C PHE A 145 -11.63 -8.05 1.08
N GLY A 146 -12.63 -8.01 0.20
CA GLY A 146 -14.03 -8.34 0.52
C GLY A 146 -14.40 -9.82 0.38
N HIS A 147 -13.44 -10.69 0.09
CA HIS A 147 -13.66 -12.10 -0.26
C HIS A 147 -14.42 -12.87 0.83
N GLU A 148 -15.23 -13.86 0.44
CA GLU A 148 -16.05 -14.65 1.38
C GLU A 148 -15.21 -15.49 2.34
N ASN A 149 -14.09 -16.03 1.83
CA ASN A 149 -13.07 -16.64 2.65
C ASN A 149 -12.16 -15.54 3.20
N VAL A 150 -12.33 -15.20 4.49
CA VAL A 150 -11.56 -14.16 5.18
C VAL A 150 -10.05 -14.36 5.11
N LYS A 151 -9.56 -15.60 4.94
CA LYS A 151 -8.12 -15.87 4.81
C LYS A 151 -7.56 -15.25 3.53
N VAL A 152 -8.32 -15.24 2.44
CA VAL A 152 -7.95 -14.53 1.21
C VAL A 152 -7.84 -13.02 1.47
N GLY A 153 -8.82 -12.43 2.16
CA GLY A 153 -8.77 -11.01 2.52
C GLY A 153 -7.59 -10.66 3.44
N CYS A 154 -7.29 -11.51 4.42
CA CYS A 154 -6.13 -11.34 5.31
C CYS A 154 -4.81 -11.51 4.55
N GLY A 155 -4.75 -12.39 3.55
CA GLY A 155 -3.59 -12.51 2.68
C GLY A 155 -3.33 -11.23 1.88
N ALA A 156 -4.37 -10.64 1.32
CA ALA A 156 -4.26 -9.37 0.61
C ALA A 156 -3.84 -8.22 1.55
N LEU A 157 -4.38 -8.20 2.78
CA LEU A 157 -3.97 -7.26 3.82
C LEU A 157 -2.49 -7.44 4.18
N LEU A 158 -2.04 -8.67 4.45
CA LEU A 158 -0.63 -8.98 4.71
C LEU A 158 0.28 -8.47 3.60
N ALA A 159 -0.09 -8.67 2.33
CA ALA A 159 0.64 -8.15 1.19
C ALA A 159 0.70 -6.61 1.18
N GLN A 160 -0.41 -5.94 1.47
CA GLN A 160 -0.48 -4.48 1.55
C GLN A 160 0.50 -3.93 2.59
N GLU A 161 0.44 -4.40 3.83
CA GLU A 161 1.27 -3.89 4.94
C GLU A 161 2.77 -4.16 4.70
N TRP A 162 3.11 -5.36 4.22
CA TRP A 162 4.52 -5.72 3.96
C TRP A 162 5.10 -5.00 2.74
N HIS A 163 4.26 -4.68 1.75
CA HIS A 163 4.65 -3.87 0.60
C HIS A 163 4.78 -2.39 0.96
N ALA A 164 3.85 -1.85 1.75
CA ALA A 164 3.71 -0.43 2.07
C ALA A 164 5.00 0.18 2.63
N TYR A 165 5.62 -0.46 3.64
CA TYR A 165 6.87 0.03 4.22
C TYR A 165 7.97 0.25 3.17
N ALA A 166 8.23 -0.77 2.34
CA ALA A 166 9.30 -0.70 1.34
C ALA A 166 8.95 0.25 0.19
N GLN A 167 7.68 0.26 -0.25
CA GLN A 167 7.17 1.22 -1.23
C GLN A 167 7.41 2.65 -0.75
N LEU A 168 7.07 2.97 0.50
CA LEU A 168 7.10 4.34 1.01
C LEU A 168 8.51 4.83 1.30
N VAL A 169 9.43 3.95 1.70
CA VAL A 169 10.87 4.26 1.68
C VAL A 169 11.31 4.63 0.26
N ARG A 170 10.98 3.82 -0.75
CA ARG A 170 11.40 4.06 -2.13
C ARG A 170 10.78 5.34 -2.72
N LEU A 171 9.53 5.64 -2.39
CA LEU A 171 8.86 6.87 -2.80
C LEU A 171 9.45 8.11 -2.13
N TYR A 172 9.75 8.03 -0.83
CA TYR A 172 10.45 9.10 -0.13
C TYR A 172 11.83 9.37 -0.72
N GLU A 173 12.62 8.32 -1.00
CA GLU A 173 13.95 8.50 -1.59
C GLU A 173 13.91 9.22 -2.94
N GLY A 174 12.95 8.91 -3.82
CA GLY A 174 12.81 9.67 -5.06
C GLY A 174 12.19 11.06 -4.88
N ALA A 175 11.33 11.27 -3.87
CA ALA A 175 10.83 12.61 -3.54
C ALA A 175 11.97 13.58 -3.15
N ARG A 176 13.08 13.06 -2.61
CA ARG A 176 14.27 13.88 -2.27
C ARG A 176 14.93 14.52 -3.49
N ASN A 177 14.71 14.01 -4.70
CA ASN A 177 15.20 14.65 -5.93
C ASN A 177 14.65 16.08 -6.08
N TYR A 178 13.49 16.36 -5.49
CA TYR A 178 12.79 17.64 -5.56
C TYR A 178 13.11 18.60 -4.40
N MET A 179 13.91 18.19 -3.41
CA MET A 179 14.16 18.96 -2.19
C MET A 179 14.70 20.37 -2.47
N HIS A 180 15.47 20.53 -3.56
CA HIS A 180 16.04 21.82 -3.96
C HIS A 180 15.01 22.86 -4.41
N HIS A 181 13.76 22.47 -4.66
CA HIS A 181 12.66 23.39 -4.97
C HIS A 181 12.04 24.04 -3.73
N PHE A 182 12.39 23.58 -2.54
CA PHE A 182 11.77 24.00 -1.28
C PHE A 182 12.78 24.72 -0.40
N ALA A 183 12.28 25.47 0.58
CA ALA A 183 13.11 25.84 1.72
C ALA A 183 13.47 24.59 2.54
N LEU A 184 14.58 24.66 3.30
CA LEU A 184 15.15 23.51 4.00
C LEU A 184 14.14 22.76 4.88
N GLU A 185 13.37 23.48 5.71
CA GLU A 185 12.40 22.87 6.63
C GLU A 185 11.08 22.51 5.94
N GLU A 186 10.66 23.32 4.97
CA GLU A 186 9.39 23.21 4.26
C GLU A 186 9.21 21.86 3.54
N PHE A 187 10.26 21.33 2.90
CA PHE A 187 10.18 20.02 2.25
C PHE A 187 9.79 18.91 3.24
N HIS A 188 10.37 18.95 4.44
CA HIS A 188 10.14 17.94 5.46
C HIS A 188 8.76 18.06 6.08
N GLU A 189 8.21 19.26 6.21
CA GLU A 189 6.83 19.49 6.64
C GLU A 189 5.83 18.83 5.66
N HIS A 190 6.09 18.94 4.36
CA HIS A 190 5.25 18.30 3.34
C HIS A 190 5.47 16.78 3.22
N CYS A 191 6.55 16.24 3.78
CA CYS A 191 6.84 14.79 3.78
C CYS A 191 6.17 14.01 4.92
N GLU A 192 5.26 14.63 5.69
CA GLU A 192 4.62 13.99 6.84
C GLU A 192 4.00 12.63 6.50
N PHE A 193 3.30 12.52 5.35
CA PHE A 193 2.75 11.24 4.86
C PHE A 193 3.81 10.13 4.85
N PHE A 194 5.02 10.39 4.33
CA PHE A 194 6.08 9.37 4.30
C PHE A 194 6.60 9.05 5.69
N TYR A 195 6.74 10.05 6.57
CA TYR A 195 7.29 9.86 7.91
C TYR A 195 6.44 8.98 8.81
N LEU A 196 5.11 9.04 8.66
CA LEU A 196 4.20 8.14 9.36
C LEU A 196 4.48 6.68 9.01
N HIS A 197 4.82 6.39 7.74
CA HIS A 197 4.96 5.02 7.25
C HIS A 197 6.40 4.49 7.22
N ILE A 198 7.43 5.33 7.23
CA ILE A 198 8.82 4.88 7.38
C ILE A 198 9.27 4.79 8.85
N GLY A 199 8.42 5.28 9.76
CA GLY A 199 8.60 5.31 11.21
C GLY A 199 8.50 3.95 11.89
N ALA A 200 8.49 3.97 13.24
CA ALA A 200 8.43 2.76 14.05
C ALA A 200 7.07 2.05 13.97
N THR A 201 5.97 2.80 13.90
CA THR A 201 4.59 2.29 13.87
C THR A 201 4.34 1.32 12.71
N GLU A 202 4.76 1.67 11.49
CA GLU A 202 4.61 0.77 10.33
C GLU A 202 5.40 -0.54 10.47
N LYS A 203 6.53 -0.51 11.20
CA LYS A 203 7.31 -1.73 11.47
C LYS A 203 6.59 -2.67 12.42
N GLU A 204 5.69 -2.16 13.25
CA GLU A 204 4.85 -2.95 14.14
C GLU A 204 3.66 -3.54 13.38
N HIS A 205 3.00 -2.74 12.52
CA HIS A 205 1.88 -3.19 11.69
C HIS A 205 2.21 -4.42 10.84
N LYS A 206 3.38 -4.46 10.20
CA LYS A 206 3.79 -5.64 9.41
C LYS A 206 3.98 -6.90 10.27
N LEU A 207 4.45 -6.78 11.52
CA LEU A 207 4.64 -7.92 12.41
C LEU A 207 3.30 -8.39 12.98
N HIS A 208 2.42 -7.45 13.34
CA HIS A 208 1.03 -7.69 13.71
C HIS A 208 0.28 -8.45 12.59
N ALA A 209 0.41 -8.01 11.34
CA ALA A 209 -0.20 -8.70 10.20
C ALA A 209 0.23 -10.17 10.07
N VAL A 210 1.48 -10.52 10.44
CA VAL A 210 1.95 -11.91 10.49
C VAL A 210 1.27 -12.68 11.62
N SER A 211 1.29 -12.17 12.85
CA SER A 211 0.68 -12.85 14.00
C SER A 211 -0.82 -13.06 13.81
N SER A 212 -1.52 -12.05 13.30
CA SER A 212 -2.97 -12.14 13.02
C SER A 212 -3.29 -13.11 11.89
N SER A 213 -2.55 -13.07 10.80
CA SER A 213 -2.74 -14.02 9.69
C SER A 213 -2.44 -15.45 10.12
N ALA A 214 -1.39 -15.65 10.94
CA ALA A 214 -1.04 -16.96 11.48
C ALA A 214 -2.11 -17.50 12.44
N ALA A 215 -2.68 -16.66 13.30
CA ALA A 215 -3.76 -17.05 14.23
C ALA A 215 -5.02 -17.54 13.50
N LEU A 216 -5.28 -17.02 12.29
CA LEU A 216 -6.39 -17.42 11.44
C LEU A 216 -6.13 -18.70 10.64
N CYS A 217 -4.87 -19.11 10.49
CA CYS A 217 -4.48 -20.26 9.66
C CYS A 217 -4.23 -21.51 10.52
N ARG A 218 -5.19 -22.45 10.51
CA ARG A 218 -5.10 -23.70 11.30
C ARG A 218 -4.75 -24.91 10.45
N THR A 219 -4.84 -24.79 9.13
CA THR A 219 -4.71 -25.92 8.20
C THR A 219 -4.00 -25.48 6.92
N GLU A 220 -3.50 -26.44 6.14
CA GLU A 220 -2.85 -26.14 4.84
C GLU A 220 -3.78 -25.39 3.88
N GLU A 221 -5.08 -25.68 3.92
CA GLU A 221 -6.06 -24.97 3.09
C GLU A 221 -6.22 -23.50 3.53
N ASP A 222 -6.10 -23.21 4.82
CA ASP A 222 -6.12 -21.82 5.30
C ASP A 222 -4.89 -21.06 4.80
N LEU A 223 -3.71 -21.69 4.87
CA LEU A 223 -2.47 -21.10 4.35
C LEU A 223 -2.53 -20.91 2.82
N ALA A 224 -3.08 -21.87 2.08
CA ALA A 224 -3.26 -21.73 0.64
C ALA A 224 -4.21 -20.57 0.28
N ALA A 225 -5.29 -20.39 1.05
CA ALA A 225 -6.20 -19.26 0.88
C ALA A 225 -5.53 -17.92 1.22
N LEU A 226 -4.71 -17.87 2.28
CA LEU A 226 -3.90 -16.70 2.61
C LEU A 226 -2.92 -16.38 1.47
N GLU A 227 -2.18 -17.36 0.98
CA GLU A 227 -1.21 -17.22 -0.11
C GLU A 227 -1.87 -16.75 -1.41
N GLN A 228 -3.09 -17.21 -1.71
CA GLN A 228 -3.89 -16.75 -2.84
C GLN A 228 -4.16 -15.24 -2.75
N GLY A 229 -4.61 -14.76 -1.59
CA GLY A 229 -4.88 -13.34 -1.37
C GLY A 229 -3.61 -12.50 -1.46
N PHE A 230 -2.54 -12.98 -0.83
CA PHE A 230 -1.23 -12.32 -0.79
C PHE A 230 -0.65 -12.15 -2.19
N THR A 231 -0.51 -13.25 -2.93
CA THR A 231 0.06 -13.24 -4.28
C THR A 231 -0.84 -12.46 -5.24
N GLY A 232 -2.15 -12.64 -5.16
CA GLY A 232 -3.11 -11.94 -6.00
C GLY A 232 -3.01 -10.42 -5.86
N TYR A 233 -2.83 -9.90 -4.64
CA TYR A 233 -2.68 -8.46 -4.44
C TYR A 233 -1.31 -7.94 -4.90
N LEU A 234 -0.23 -8.69 -4.66
CA LEU A 234 1.10 -8.32 -5.17
C LEU A 234 1.17 -8.31 -6.70
N ASP A 235 0.46 -9.21 -7.38
CA ASP A 235 0.37 -9.22 -8.85
C ASP A 235 -0.37 -7.98 -9.38
N LEU A 236 -1.45 -7.56 -8.71
CA LEU A 236 -2.14 -6.31 -9.06
C LEU A 236 -1.23 -5.10 -8.86
N LEU A 237 -0.47 -5.05 -7.76
CA LEU A 237 0.52 -4.00 -7.50
C LEU A 237 1.63 -4.00 -8.55
N ALA A 238 2.14 -5.17 -8.94
CA ALA A 238 3.14 -5.28 -10.00
C ALA A 238 2.61 -4.74 -11.34
N GLY A 239 1.36 -5.09 -11.70
CA GLY A 239 0.69 -4.54 -12.88
C GLY A 239 0.55 -3.02 -12.83
N PHE A 240 0.16 -2.48 -11.67
CA PHE A 240 0.09 -1.03 -11.44
C PHE A 240 1.45 -0.35 -11.64
N TRP A 241 2.51 -0.83 -10.99
CA TRP A 241 3.83 -0.21 -11.08
C TRP A 241 4.43 -0.28 -12.47
N ASN A 242 4.23 -1.39 -13.19
CA ASN A 242 4.72 -1.54 -14.56
C ASN A 242 4.02 -0.56 -15.52
N GLU A 243 2.69 -0.47 -15.48
CA GLU A 243 1.94 0.45 -16.35
C GLU A 243 2.24 1.92 -16.00
N LEU A 244 2.46 2.23 -14.71
CA LEU A 244 2.90 3.55 -14.29
C LEU A 244 4.30 3.87 -14.82
N ALA A 245 5.25 2.92 -14.73
CA ALA A 245 6.60 3.08 -15.27
C ALA A 245 6.57 3.42 -16.76
N ASP A 246 5.78 2.69 -17.54
CA ASP A 246 5.64 2.93 -18.98
C ASP A 246 5.05 4.32 -19.26
N ALA A 247 4.02 4.72 -18.50
CA ALA A 247 3.35 6.00 -18.67
C ALA A 247 4.27 7.20 -18.37
N VAL A 248 5.16 7.08 -17.38
CA VAL A 248 6.10 8.16 -17.02
C VAL A 248 7.44 8.07 -17.76
N SER A 249 7.76 6.93 -18.39
CA SER A 249 8.97 6.77 -19.21
C SER A 249 8.75 7.19 -20.67
N ALA A 250 7.50 7.26 -21.14
CA ALA A 250 7.18 7.72 -22.48
C ALA A 250 7.62 9.19 -22.66
N GLU A 251 8.38 9.47 -23.73
CA GLU A 251 8.74 10.84 -24.07
C GLU A 251 7.49 11.73 -24.19
N PRO A 252 7.57 13.02 -23.79
CA PRO A 252 6.45 13.93 -23.90
C PRO A 252 5.90 13.91 -25.32
N ARG A 253 4.60 13.61 -25.49
CA ARG A 253 3.97 13.80 -26.79
C ARG A 253 4.03 15.30 -27.14
N PRO A 254 4.57 15.65 -28.31
CA PRO A 254 4.70 17.04 -28.74
C PRO A 254 3.36 17.75 -28.90
#